data_AF-A0AAN6ZHM7-F1
#
_entry.id   AF-A0AAN6ZHM7-F1
#
_cell.length_a   1.000
_cell.length_b   1.000
_cell.length_c   1.000
_cell.angle_alpha   90.00
_cell.angle_beta   90.00
_cell.angle_gamma   90.00
#
_symmetry.space_group_name_H-M   'P 1'
#
loop_
_entity.id
_entity.type
_entity.pdbx_description
1 polymer ?
#
loop_
_entity_poly.entity_id
_entity_poly.type
_entity_poly.pdbx_seq_one_letter_code
_entity_poly.pdbx_strand_id
1 'polypeptide(L)'
;PWGVFQTLTITYASEVCPVNMRAYLASYVNFCWGLGQFIGIGVIMSMLDRDDEWAYRIPYALQWMWPLPLAVGIFFAPESPWWLVRKGKLDKAKASLLRLTSLNLETEFDADETVDMMVHTTALEEKTTKGASYWDCFKGHDLRRTEIVCACWGIQNLSGNSFSNYSTYFLTQAGLDSNSAYGFALGQYGINMVGVIGAWFLMSRGVGRRSLYLYGLCGLCAMLLVLGFLGLVPESHRREGSIATGSIMLGWALMYQLTVGTVCYSLVGELSTRRLQIKTVALGRVFYIIVNIICSIITPYMLNPGAWDWRNFAGFFWAGLCFLCVVYTYFRVPEPTGRSFAELDLLFEKGVSARKFATTKVNVFAEDVGGDFMNKYHQRAKAQPTEFYAS
;
A
#
# COMPACT_ATOMS: atom_id res chain seq x y z
N PRO A 1 -6.42 4.50 -18.08
CA PRO A 1 -5.60 3.26 -18.10
C PRO A 1 -4.86 2.98 -16.78
N TRP A 2 -4.19 3.98 -16.19
CA TRP A 2 -3.33 3.81 -14.99
C TRP A 2 -4.06 3.21 -13.78
N GLY A 3 -5.29 3.65 -13.50
CA GLY A 3 -6.08 3.09 -12.38
C GLY A 3 -6.47 1.62 -12.55
N VAL A 4 -6.54 1.11 -13.78
CA VAL A 4 -6.84 -0.29 -14.07
C VAL A 4 -5.62 -1.16 -13.76
N PHE A 5 -4.42 -0.74 -14.21
CA PHE A 5 -3.18 -1.45 -13.90
C PHE A 5 -2.87 -1.46 -12.40
N GLN A 6 -3.13 -0.36 -11.70
CA GLN A 6 -2.89 -0.24 -10.25
C GLN A 6 -3.79 -1.15 -9.41
N THR A 7 -4.95 -1.57 -9.91
CA THR A 7 -5.90 -2.40 -9.15
C THR A 7 -5.83 -3.86 -9.55
N LEU A 8 -5.71 -4.17 -10.85
CA LEU A 8 -5.66 -5.54 -11.35
C LEU A 8 -4.38 -6.27 -10.93
N THR A 9 -3.22 -5.61 -11.02
CA THR A 9 -1.93 -6.23 -10.67
C THR A 9 -1.89 -6.67 -9.21
N ILE A 10 -2.36 -5.81 -8.29
CA ILE A 10 -2.42 -6.11 -6.86
C ILE A 10 -3.37 -7.28 -6.59
N THR A 11 -4.53 -7.28 -7.26
CA THR A 11 -5.54 -8.33 -7.09
C THR A 11 -4.99 -9.69 -7.54
N TYR A 12 -4.43 -9.76 -8.75
CA TYR A 12 -3.82 -10.98 -9.28
C TYR A 12 -2.69 -11.49 -8.38
N ALA A 13 -1.79 -10.59 -7.97
CA ALA A 13 -0.68 -10.91 -7.08
C ALA A 13 -1.18 -11.47 -5.73
N SER A 14 -2.26 -10.91 -5.17
CA SER A 14 -2.86 -11.39 -3.91
C SER A 14 -3.57 -12.76 -4.02
N GLU A 15 -4.05 -13.11 -5.21
CA GLU A 15 -4.70 -14.40 -5.49
C GLU A 15 -3.68 -15.52 -5.74
N VAL A 16 -2.55 -15.21 -6.38
CA VAL A 16 -1.51 -16.18 -6.73
C VAL A 16 -0.58 -16.50 -5.56
N CYS A 17 -0.39 -15.57 -4.61
CA CYS A 17 0.56 -15.74 -3.52
C CYS A 17 -0.05 -16.30 -2.23
N PRO A 18 0.74 -17.06 -1.44
CA PRO A 18 0.30 -17.59 -0.15
C PRO A 18 0.03 -16.47 0.85
N VAL A 19 -0.89 -16.71 1.78
CA VAL A 19 -1.47 -15.69 2.68
C VAL A 19 -0.41 -14.94 3.50
N ASN A 20 0.64 -15.64 3.92
CA ASN A 20 1.78 -15.10 4.67
C ASN A 20 2.63 -14.09 3.87
N MET A 21 2.65 -14.19 2.53
CA MET A 21 3.45 -13.35 1.64
C MET A 21 2.70 -12.12 1.11
N ARG A 22 1.37 -12.06 1.29
CA ARG A 22 0.53 -10.99 0.72
C ARG A 22 0.93 -9.58 1.16
N ALA A 23 1.36 -9.42 2.40
CA ALA A 23 1.82 -8.15 2.94
C ALA A 23 3.08 -7.64 2.25
N TYR A 24 4.05 -8.53 2.02
CA TYR A 24 5.29 -8.22 1.31
C TYR A 24 5.01 -7.85 -0.15
N LEU A 25 4.08 -8.56 -0.78
CA LEU A 25 3.70 -8.33 -2.17
C LEU A 25 2.92 -7.03 -2.37
N ALA A 26 2.02 -6.68 -1.44
CA ALA A 26 1.36 -5.38 -1.42
C ALA A 26 2.37 -4.23 -1.33
N SER A 27 3.41 -4.43 -0.52
CA SER A 27 4.54 -3.50 -0.41
C SER A 27 5.49 -3.55 -1.62
N TYR A 28 5.56 -4.67 -2.36
CA TYR A 28 6.34 -4.77 -3.60
C TYR A 28 5.82 -3.85 -4.71
N VAL A 29 4.52 -3.58 -4.73
CA VAL A 29 3.94 -2.57 -5.60
C VAL A 29 4.63 -1.23 -5.39
N ASN A 30 4.86 -0.83 -4.14
CA ASN A 30 5.57 0.41 -3.81
C ASN A 30 7.03 0.39 -4.32
N PHE A 31 7.72 -0.77 -4.24
CA PHE A 31 9.04 -0.94 -4.85
C PHE A 31 9.02 -0.73 -6.37
N CYS A 32 8.04 -1.31 -7.08
CA CYS A 32 7.89 -1.13 -8.52
C CYS A 32 7.63 0.33 -8.91
N TRP A 33 6.90 1.09 -8.07
CA TRP A 33 6.74 2.53 -8.25
C TRP A 33 8.09 3.25 -8.17
N GLY A 34 8.90 2.96 -7.15
CA GLY A 34 10.24 3.52 -7.00
C GLY A 34 11.16 3.18 -8.18
N LEU A 35 11.14 1.91 -8.63
CA LEU A 35 11.92 1.46 -9.79
C LEU A 35 11.53 2.21 -11.07
N GLY A 36 10.22 2.39 -11.31
CA GLY A 36 9.73 3.13 -12.48
C GLY A 36 10.17 4.59 -12.45
N GLN A 37 10.10 5.25 -11.29
CA GLN A 37 10.57 6.63 -11.11
C GLN A 37 12.09 6.75 -11.29
N PHE A 38 12.85 5.77 -10.78
CA PHE A 38 14.31 5.71 -10.92
C PHE A 38 14.75 5.59 -12.38
N ILE A 39 14.13 4.67 -13.13
CA ILE A 39 14.42 4.53 -14.57
C ILE A 39 14.00 5.80 -15.31
N GLY A 40 12.82 6.36 -14.99
CA GLY A 40 12.32 7.58 -15.62
C GLY A 40 13.27 8.77 -15.45
N ILE A 41 13.73 9.04 -14.23
CA ILE A 41 14.67 10.14 -13.98
C ILE A 41 16.04 9.86 -14.56
N GLY A 42 16.51 8.61 -14.56
CA GLY A 42 17.79 8.24 -15.17
C GLY A 42 17.82 8.49 -16.68
N VAL A 43 16.71 8.20 -17.37
CA VAL A 43 16.58 8.51 -18.80
C VAL A 43 16.49 10.01 -19.03
N ILE A 44 15.74 10.76 -18.22
CA ILE A 44 15.69 12.22 -18.31
C ILE A 44 17.08 12.82 -18.12
N MET A 45 17.82 12.37 -17.10
CA MET A 45 19.18 12.82 -16.83
C MET A 45 20.13 12.54 -18.00
N SER A 46 19.99 11.38 -18.65
CA SER A 46 20.80 11.03 -19.83
C SER A 46 20.52 11.92 -21.04
N MET A 47 19.36 12.58 -21.09
CA MET A 47 18.93 13.44 -22.19
C MET A 47 19.13 14.93 -21.92
N LEU A 48 19.73 15.33 -20.78
CA LEU A 48 19.88 16.74 -20.39
C LEU A 48 20.77 17.54 -21.33
N ASP A 49 21.84 16.93 -21.85
CA ASP A 49 22.79 17.59 -22.76
C ASP A 49 22.29 17.66 -24.21
N ARG A 50 21.02 17.28 -24.44
CA ARG A 50 20.42 17.20 -25.77
C ARG A 50 19.41 18.31 -25.98
N ASP A 51 19.66 19.17 -26.96
CA ASP A 51 18.78 20.29 -27.31
C ASP A 51 17.76 19.96 -28.43
N ASP A 52 17.72 18.72 -28.90
CA ASP A 52 16.80 18.27 -29.95
C ASP A 52 15.38 18.00 -29.41
N GLU A 53 14.39 17.96 -30.31
CA GLU A 53 13.01 17.50 -30.01
C GLU A 53 12.97 16.09 -29.37
N TRP A 54 14.02 15.30 -29.54
CA TRP A 54 14.13 13.97 -28.93
C TRP A 54 14.35 13.98 -27.41
N ALA A 55 14.80 15.11 -26.84
CA ALA A 55 15.05 15.24 -25.41
C ALA A 55 13.79 14.97 -24.56
N TYR A 56 12.62 15.43 -25.02
CA TYR A 56 11.34 15.12 -24.36
C TYR A 56 10.66 13.88 -24.94
N ARG A 57 10.80 13.58 -26.24
CA ARG A 57 10.14 12.44 -26.88
C ARG A 57 10.63 11.09 -26.37
N ILE A 58 11.94 10.94 -26.08
CA ILE A 58 12.52 9.68 -25.60
C ILE A 58 11.95 9.28 -24.22
N PRO A 59 11.91 10.15 -23.19
CA PRO A 59 11.24 9.85 -21.93
C PRO A 59 9.77 9.44 -22.07
N TYR A 60 9.03 10.04 -23.02
CA TYR A 60 7.66 9.60 -23.31
C TYR A 60 7.61 8.25 -24.03
N ALA A 61 8.51 8.01 -24.98
CA ALA A 61 8.60 6.75 -25.73
C ALA A 61 8.96 5.56 -24.81
N LEU A 62 9.75 5.79 -23.75
CA LEU A 62 10.10 4.78 -22.75
C LEU A 62 8.87 4.12 -22.11
N GLN A 63 7.76 4.86 -21.95
CA GLN A 63 6.53 4.30 -21.38
C GLN A 63 5.95 3.19 -22.27
N TRP A 64 6.18 3.24 -23.58
CA TRP A 64 5.74 2.25 -24.57
C TRP A 64 6.64 1.02 -24.65
N MET A 65 7.78 1.01 -23.95
CA MET A 65 8.66 -0.15 -23.87
C MET A 65 8.06 -1.25 -23.00
N TRP A 66 7.35 -0.91 -21.91
CA TRP A 66 6.85 -1.85 -20.91
C TRP A 66 5.72 -2.79 -21.36
N PRO A 67 4.76 -2.38 -22.21
CA PRO A 67 3.71 -3.27 -22.71
C PRO A 67 4.22 -4.55 -23.37
N LEU A 68 5.34 -4.52 -24.10
CA LEU A 68 5.86 -5.68 -24.82
C LEU A 68 6.41 -6.78 -23.87
N PRO A 69 7.37 -6.50 -22.95
CA PRO A 69 7.78 -7.46 -21.94
C PRO A 69 6.64 -7.93 -21.06
N LEU A 70 5.70 -7.04 -20.71
CA LEU A 70 4.52 -7.42 -19.92
C LEU A 70 3.60 -8.37 -20.70
N ALA A 71 3.37 -8.15 -22.00
CA ALA A 71 2.57 -9.03 -22.83
C ALA A 71 3.19 -10.44 -22.92
N VAL A 72 4.51 -10.53 -23.08
CA VAL A 72 5.23 -11.81 -23.06
C VAL A 72 5.11 -12.47 -21.68
N GLY A 73 5.31 -11.71 -20.60
CA GLY A 73 5.15 -12.21 -19.23
C GLY A 73 3.75 -12.74 -18.94
N ILE A 74 2.71 -12.00 -19.35
CA ILE A 74 1.30 -12.41 -19.19
C ILE A 74 1.01 -13.66 -20.01
N PHE A 75 1.56 -13.79 -21.21
CA PHE A 75 1.36 -14.99 -22.05
C PHE A 75 1.89 -16.26 -21.37
N PHE A 76 3.00 -16.17 -20.63
CA PHE A 76 3.55 -17.31 -19.88
C PHE A 76 2.97 -17.49 -18.47
N ALA A 77 2.37 -16.44 -17.90
CA ALA A 77 1.83 -16.48 -16.55
C ALA A 77 0.63 -17.45 -16.44
N PRO A 78 0.55 -18.25 -15.36
CA PRO A 78 -0.63 -19.09 -15.12
C PRO A 78 -1.84 -18.24 -14.75
N GLU A 79 -3.03 -18.66 -15.20
CA GLU A 79 -4.29 -18.01 -14.81
C GLU A 79 -4.52 -18.16 -13.30
N SER A 80 -5.13 -17.16 -12.64
CA SER A 80 -5.39 -17.20 -11.19
C SER A 80 -6.21 -18.45 -10.80
N PRO A 81 -5.73 -19.30 -9.87
CA PRO A 81 -6.50 -20.45 -9.37
C PRO A 81 -7.86 -20.05 -8.79
N TRP A 82 -7.91 -18.93 -8.06
CA TRP A 82 -9.15 -18.38 -7.49
C TRP A 82 -10.15 -17.96 -8.57
N TRP A 83 -9.67 -17.37 -9.66
CA TRP A 83 -10.54 -17.02 -10.79
C TRP A 83 -11.12 -18.27 -11.47
N LEU A 84 -10.29 -19.31 -11.65
CA LEU A 84 -10.72 -20.58 -12.24
C LEU A 84 -11.76 -21.30 -11.37
N VAL A 85 -11.58 -21.29 -10.05
CA VAL A 85 -12.57 -21.80 -9.07
C VAL A 85 -13.88 -21.01 -9.17
N ARG A 86 -13.83 -19.67 -9.19
CA ARG A 86 -15.01 -18.80 -9.37
C ARG A 86 -15.74 -19.02 -10.70
N LYS A 87 -15.05 -19.54 -11.72
CA LYS A 87 -15.62 -19.90 -13.02
C LYS A 87 -16.05 -21.38 -13.11
N GLY A 88 -15.93 -22.14 -12.03
CA GLY A 88 -16.29 -23.56 -11.99
C GLY A 88 -15.33 -24.48 -12.75
N LYS A 89 -14.12 -24.02 -13.08
CA LYS A 89 -13.10 -24.79 -13.84
C LYS A 89 -12.08 -25.42 -12.88
N LEU A 90 -12.51 -26.39 -12.08
CA LEU A 90 -11.70 -26.97 -11.00
C LEU A 90 -10.43 -27.67 -11.51
N ASP A 91 -10.51 -28.43 -12.61
CA ASP A 91 -9.35 -29.13 -13.18
C ASP A 91 -8.22 -28.18 -13.59
N LYS A 92 -8.60 -27.04 -14.20
CA LYS A 92 -7.64 -25.99 -14.59
C LYS A 92 -7.11 -25.25 -13.36
N ALA A 93 -7.94 -25.08 -12.33
CA ALA A 93 -7.51 -24.47 -11.07
C ALA A 93 -6.43 -25.33 -10.40
N LYS A 94 -6.62 -26.66 -10.35
CA LYS A 94 -5.63 -27.63 -9.84
C LYS A 94 -4.34 -27.59 -10.65
N ALA A 95 -4.42 -27.60 -11.98
CA ALA A 95 -3.25 -27.50 -12.84
C ALA A 95 -2.46 -26.18 -12.65
N SER A 96 -3.17 -25.06 -12.46
CA SER A 96 -2.56 -23.76 -12.15
C SER A 96 -1.91 -23.75 -10.76
N LEU A 97 -2.59 -24.31 -9.75
CA LEU A 97 -2.09 -24.44 -8.37
C LEU A 97 -0.80 -25.27 -8.33
N LEU A 98 -0.76 -26.42 -9.02
CA LEU A 98 0.42 -27.29 -9.11
C LEU A 98 1.59 -26.61 -9.82
N ARG A 99 1.33 -25.70 -10.78
CA ARG A 99 2.38 -24.91 -11.45
C ARG A 99 2.93 -23.79 -10.55
N LEU A 100 2.12 -23.29 -9.62
CA LEU A 100 2.48 -22.22 -8.69
C LEU A 100 3.15 -22.74 -7.40
N THR A 101 2.90 -23.99 -7.04
CA THR A 101 3.45 -24.61 -5.82
C THR A 101 4.75 -25.32 -6.15
N SER A 102 5.78 -25.19 -5.31
CA SER A 102 7.01 -25.96 -5.51
C SER A 102 6.73 -27.45 -5.22
N LEU A 103 7.21 -28.32 -6.12
CA LEU A 103 7.09 -29.78 -6.03
C LEU A 103 7.95 -30.41 -4.90
N ASN A 104 8.38 -29.63 -3.90
CA ASN A 104 9.22 -30.15 -2.84
C ASN A 104 8.39 -30.99 -1.86
N LEU A 105 8.67 -32.29 -1.92
CA LEU A 105 8.10 -33.45 -1.22
C LEU A 105 8.13 -33.43 0.33
N GLU A 106 8.29 -32.29 1.00
CA GLU A 106 8.47 -32.24 2.47
C GLU A 106 7.26 -31.73 3.27
N THR A 107 6.17 -31.35 2.61
CA THR A 107 4.91 -30.98 3.28
C THR A 107 3.76 -31.71 2.62
N GLU A 108 2.84 -32.29 3.41
CA GLU A 108 1.53 -32.83 2.98
C GLU A 108 0.71 -31.74 2.27
N PHE A 109 1.09 -31.36 1.05
CA PHE A 109 0.36 -30.40 0.24
C PHE A 109 -0.58 -31.18 -0.66
N ASP A 110 -1.81 -31.37 -0.18
CA ASP A 110 -2.88 -31.90 -1.01
C ASP A 110 -3.48 -30.76 -1.85
N ALA A 111 -3.25 -30.86 -3.16
CA ALA A 111 -3.80 -29.92 -4.13
C ALA A 111 -5.33 -29.99 -4.17
N ASP A 112 -5.93 -31.16 -3.92
CA ASP A 112 -7.38 -31.33 -3.88
C ASP A 112 -7.97 -30.69 -2.63
N GLU A 113 -7.37 -30.91 -1.45
CA GLU A 113 -7.79 -30.25 -0.20
C GLU A 113 -7.69 -28.71 -0.32
N THR A 114 -6.63 -28.22 -0.96
CA THR A 114 -6.45 -26.78 -1.18
C THR A 114 -7.49 -26.21 -2.14
N VAL A 115 -7.83 -26.93 -3.22
CA VAL A 115 -8.90 -26.54 -4.16
C VAL A 115 -10.27 -26.58 -3.46
N ASP A 116 -10.55 -27.59 -2.64
CA ASP A 116 -11.78 -27.67 -1.86
C ASP A 116 -11.90 -26.54 -0.85
N MET A 117 -10.80 -26.16 -0.19
CA MET A 117 -10.74 -24.98 0.67
C MET A 117 -11.03 -23.69 -0.13
N MET A 118 -10.48 -23.57 -1.34
CA MET A 118 -10.77 -22.43 -2.24
C MET A 118 -12.24 -22.41 -2.68
N VAL A 119 -12.85 -23.56 -2.99
CA VAL A 119 -14.27 -23.68 -3.36
C VAL A 119 -15.16 -23.28 -2.18
N HIS A 120 -14.89 -23.82 -0.99
CA HIS A 120 -15.62 -23.49 0.24
C HIS A 120 -15.51 -21.99 0.57
N THR A 121 -14.29 -21.44 0.51
CA THR A 121 -14.04 -20.02 0.74
C THR A 121 -14.75 -19.15 -0.30
N THR A 122 -14.70 -19.52 -1.58
CA THR A 122 -15.37 -18.79 -2.66
C THR A 122 -16.88 -18.81 -2.49
N ALA A 123 -17.47 -19.95 -2.11
CA ALA A 123 -18.91 -20.06 -1.87
C ALA A 123 -19.35 -19.23 -0.65
N LEU A 124 -18.52 -19.17 0.40
CA LEU A 124 -18.75 -18.31 1.55
C LEU A 124 -18.62 -16.82 1.18
N GLU A 125 -17.60 -16.46 0.40
CA GLU A 125 -17.40 -15.12 -0.13
C GLU A 125 -18.57 -14.70 -1.02
N GLU A 126 -19.09 -15.57 -1.88
CA GLU A 126 -20.22 -15.27 -2.76
C GLU A 126 -21.50 -15.06 -1.93
N LYS A 127 -21.76 -15.91 -0.93
CA LYS A 127 -22.90 -15.75 -0.01
C LYS A 127 -22.81 -14.45 0.79
N THR A 128 -21.61 -14.09 1.23
CA THR A 128 -21.37 -12.88 2.02
C THR A 128 -21.40 -11.64 1.13
N THR A 129 -20.89 -11.71 -0.10
CA THR A 129 -20.69 -10.57 -1.01
C THR A 129 -21.87 -10.32 -1.94
N LYS A 130 -22.78 -11.29 -2.12
CA LYS A 130 -24.03 -11.09 -2.86
C LYS A 130 -24.80 -9.89 -2.30
N GLY A 131 -25.09 -8.92 -3.16
CA GLY A 131 -25.81 -7.69 -2.81
C GLY A 131 -24.96 -6.57 -2.22
N ALA A 132 -23.65 -6.75 -2.03
CA ALA A 132 -22.79 -5.67 -1.54
C ALA A 132 -22.79 -4.49 -2.52
N SER A 133 -23.10 -3.29 -2.04
CA SER A 133 -23.06 -2.05 -2.81
C SER A 133 -21.96 -1.11 -2.29
N TYR A 134 -21.56 -0.10 -3.07
CA TYR A 134 -20.68 0.97 -2.56
C TYR A 134 -21.30 1.69 -1.36
N TRP A 135 -22.64 1.73 -1.29
CA TRP A 135 -23.35 2.28 -0.14
C TRP A 135 -23.14 1.51 1.16
N ASP A 136 -22.78 0.23 1.10
CA ASP A 136 -22.52 -0.56 2.30
C ASP A 136 -21.14 -0.23 2.90
N CYS A 137 -20.21 0.30 2.11
CA CYS A 137 -18.95 0.88 2.62
C CYS A 137 -19.18 2.10 3.53
N PHE A 138 -20.36 2.72 3.47
CA PHE A 138 -20.71 3.90 4.28
C PHE A 138 -21.70 3.57 5.42
N LYS A 139 -21.92 2.29 5.76
CA LYS A 139 -22.83 1.89 6.83
C LYS A 139 -22.11 1.23 8.00
N GLY A 140 -22.50 1.62 9.22
CA GLY A 140 -22.15 0.93 10.45
C GLY A 140 -20.65 0.71 10.67
N HIS A 141 -20.27 -0.55 10.90
CA HIS A 141 -18.88 -0.95 11.20
C HIS A 141 -17.94 -0.84 9.98
N ASP A 142 -18.46 -1.06 8.77
CA ASP A 142 -17.71 -0.93 7.52
C ASP A 142 -17.34 0.53 7.23
N LEU A 143 -18.17 1.50 7.66
CA LEU A 143 -17.83 2.94 7.55
C LEU A 143 -16.53 3.27 8.27
N ARG A 144 -16.32 2.75 9.49
CA ARG A 144 -15.09 2.97 10.24
C ARG A 144 -13.88 2.34 9.53
N ARG A 145 -14.06 1.20 8.88
CA ARG A 145 -13.00 0.53 8.11
C ARG A 145 -12.63 1.32 6.86
N THR A 146 -13.64 1.74 6.10
CA THR A 146 -13.46 2.54 4.89
C THR A 146 -12.88 3.92 5.23
N GLU A 147 -13.31 4.56 6.31
CA GLU A 147 -12.71 5.80 6.85
C GLU A 147 -11.21 5.61 7.12
N ILE A 148 -10.83 4.56 7.85
CA ILE A 148 -9.41 4.29 8.16
C ILE A 148 -8.60 4.04 6.89
N VAL A 149 -9.11 3.25 5.94
CA VAL A 149 -8.42 2.99 4.67
C VAL A 149 -8.23 4.26 3.85
N CYS A 150 -9.29 5.08 3.71
CA CYS A 150 -9.20 6.37 3.02
C CYS A 150 -8.22 7.31 3.73
N ALA A 151 -8.25 7.38 5.06
CA ALA A 151 -7.34 8.20 5.83
C ALA A 151 -5.89 7.75 5.68
N CYS A 152 -5.58 6.45 5.72
CA CYS A 152 -4.20 5.96 5.52
C CYS A 152 -3.65 6.35 4.13
N TRP A 153 -4.50 6.29 3.10
CA TRP A 153 -4.17 6.79 1.76
C TRP A 153 -3.99 8.31 1.73
N GLY A 154 -4.85 9.08 2.40
CA GLY A 154 -4.73 10.53 2.48
C GLY A 154 -3.46 10.98 3.22
N ILE A 155 -3.14 10.32 4.34
CA ILE A 155 -1.99 10.60 5.20
C ILE A 155 -0.68 10.54 4.40
N GLN A 156 -0.55 9.64 3.41
CA GLN A 156 0.63 9.59 2.55
C GLN A 156 0.94 10.94 1.87
N ASN A 157 -0.09 11.67 1.41
CA ASN A 157 0.11 13.00 0.84
C ASN A 157 0.18 14.09 1.90
N LEU A 158 -0.70 14.01 2.91
CA LEU A 158 -0.82 15.02 3.97
C LEU A 158 0.39 15.03 4.91
N SER A 159 1.18 13.96 4.97
CA SER A 159 2.40 13.88 5.75
C SER A 159 3.57 14.69 5.17
N GLY A 160 3.40 15.37 4.04
CA GLY A 160 4.42 16.23 3.42
C GLY A 160 5.08 15.67 2.16
N ASN A 161 4.55 14.58 1.58
CA ASN A 161 5.13 13.98 0.37
C ASN A 161 5.20 14.94 -0.81
N SER A 162 4.16 15.75 -1.02
CA SER A 162 4.15 16.75 -2.10
C SER A 162 5.25 17.80 -1.92
N PHE A 163 5.55 18.20 -0.69
CA PHE A 163 6.64 19.13 -0.38
C PHE A 163 8.02 18.49 -0.62
N SER A 164 8.22 17.24 -0.20
CA SER A 164 9.48 16.53 -0.38
C SER A 164 9.89 16.35 -1.85
N ASN A 165 8.95 16.32 -2.79
CA ASN A 165 9.24 16.20 -4.22
C ASN A 165 9.93 17.44 -4.81
N TYR A 166 9.90 18.58 -4.11
CA TYR A 166 10.58 19.81 -4.51
C TYR A 166 11.99 19.94 -3.92
N SER A 167 12.55 18.87 -3.35
CA SER A 167 13.92 18.87 -2.81
C SER A 167 14.97 19.30 -3.85
N THR A 168 14.81 18.87 -5.09
CA THR A 168 15.67 19.24 -6.22
C THR A 168 15.59 20.74 -6.51
N TYR A 169 14.41 21.33 -6.47
CA TYR A 169 14.20 22.76 -6.68
C TYR A 169 14.96 23.61 -5.64
N PHE A 170 14.88 23.25 -4.36
CA PHE A 170 15.64 23.93 -3.29
C PHE A 170 17.14 23.74 -3.46
N LEU A 171 17.60 22.55 -3.85
CA LEU A 171 19.01 22.30 -4.11
C LEU A 171 19.52 23.14 -5.29
N THR A 172 18.78 23.23 -6.39
CA THR A 172 19.12 24.10 -7.52
C THR A 172 19.15 25.58 -7.13
N GLN A 173 18.20 26.03 -6.30
CA GLN A 173 18.20 27.41 -5.77
C GLN A 173 19.43 27.71 -4.89
N ALA A 174 20.07 26.68 -4.31
CA ALA A 174 21.31 26.81 -3.56
C ALA A 174 22.55 27.09 -4.43
N GLY A 175 22.40 27.06 -5.76
CA GLY A 175 23.50 27.15 -6.72
C GLY A 175 24.21 25.82 -6.97
N LEU A 176 23.58 24.68 -6.65
CA LEU A 176 24.03 23.38 -7.16
C LEU A 176 23.76 23.31 -8.66
N ASP A 177 24.77 22.88 -9.40
CA ASP A 177 24.67 22.67 -10.83
C ASP A 177 23.49 21.75 -11.17
N SER A 178 22.77 22.05 -12.27
CA SER A 178 21.58 21.30 -12.68
C SER A 178 21.85 19.80 -12.77
N ASN A 179 23.05 19.41 -13.24
CA ASN A 179 23.45 18.01 -13.35
C ASN A 179 23.54 17.33 -11.97
N SER A 180 24.00 18.06 -10.95
CA SER A 180 24.02 17.59 -9.56
C SER A 180 22.60 17.47 -9.00
N ALA A 181 21.69 18.39 -9.32
CA ALA A 181 20.31 18.35 -8.84
C ALA A 181 19.54 17.13 -9.38
N TYR A 182 19.73 16.76 -10.64
CA TYR A 182 19.18 15.52 -11.20
C TYR A 182 19.84 14.26 -10.62
N GLY A 183 21.16 14.30 -10.36
CA GLY A 183 21.85 13.25 -9.60
C GLY A 183 21.27 13.04 -8.19
N PHE A 184 20.89 14.12 -7.52
CA PHE A 184 20.18 14.06 -6.23
C PHE A 184 18.78 13.47 -6.37
N ALA A 185 18.04 13.80 -7.43
CA ALA A 185 16.74 13.18 -7.73
C ALA A 185 16.87 11.67 -7.96
N LEU A 186 17.90 11.24 -8.68
CA LEU A 186 18.21 9.82 -8.90
C LEU A 186 18.56 9.12 -7.59
N GLY A 187 19.43 9.73 -6.77
CA GLY A 187 19.77 9.23 -5.43
C GLY A 187 18.55 9.12 -4.53
N GLN A 188 17.68 10.14 -4.55
CA GLN A 188 16.42 10.15 -3.84
C GLN A 188 15.54 8.94 -4.20
N TYR A 189 15.29 8.67 -5.48
CA TYR A 189 14.49 7.51 -5.88
C TYR A 189 15.17 6.16 -5.57
N GLY A 190 16.51 6.11 -5.63
CA GLY A 190 17.28 4.94 -5.19
C GLY A 190 17.11 4.67 -3.68
N ILE A 191 17.19 5.73 -2.87
CA ILE A 191 16.90 5.71 -1.43
C ILE A 191 15.47 5.24 -1.18
N ASN A 192 14.51 5.65 -2.01
CA ASN A 192 13.13 5.19 -1.87
C ASN A 192 13.02 3.66 -2.01
N MET A 193 13.75 3.06 -2.95
CA MET A 193 13.78 1.59 -3.14
C MET A 193 14.43 0.86 -1.96
N VAL A 194 15.56 1.38 -1.46
CA VAL A 194 16.22 0.84 -0.25
C VAL A 194 15.31 0.95 0.97
N GLY A 195 14.56 2.06 1.07
CA GLY A 195 13.56 2.27 2.12
C GLY A 195 12.47 1.20 2.13
N VAL A 196 12.01 0.74 0.97
CA VAL A 196 11.03 -0.37 0.90
C VAL A 196 11.61 -1.67 1.44
N ILE A 197 12.86 -2.00 1.08
CA ILE A 197 13.54 -3.20 1.57
C ILE A 197 13.77 -3.10 3.09
N GLY A 198 14.15 -1.93 3.59
CA GLY A 198 14.29 -1.70 5.03
C GLY A 198 12.97 -1.83 5.77
N ALA A 199 11.86 -1.38 5.19
CA ALA A 199 10.52 -1.58 5.75
C ALA A 199 10.17 -3.07 5.86
N TRP A 200 10.50 -3.88 4.85
CA TRP A 200 10.30 -5.34 4.91
C TRP A 200 11.08 -5.97 6.04
N PHE A 201 12.33 -5.56 6.24
CA PHE A 201 13.15 -6.04 7.34
C PHE A 201 12.60 -5.64 8.72
N LEU A 202 12.09 -4.41 8.86
CA LEU A 202 11.46 -3.94 10.09
C LEU A 202 10.16 -4.70 10.39
N MET A 203 9.35 -4.97 9.37
CA MET A 203 8.14 -5.77 9.50
C MET A 203 8.45 -7.24 9.82
N SER A 204 9.48 -7.83 9.21
CA SER A 204 9.89 -9.22 9.48
C SER A 204 10.48 -9.40 10.88
N ARG A 205 11.10 -8.37 11.45
CA ARG A 205 11.56 -8.33 12.86
C ARG A 205 10.43 -8.26 13.88
N GLY A 206 9.17 -8.22 13.45
CA GLY A 206 8.00 -8.24 14.33
C GLY A 206 7.61 -6.86 14.88
N VAL A 207 8.13 -5.76 14.31
CA VAL A 207 7.64 -4.43 14.68
C VAL A 207 6.22 -4.25 14.15
N GLY A 208 5.28 -3.92 15.05
CA GLY A 208 3.88 -3.69 14.71
C GLY A 208 3.71 -2.64 13.60
N ARG A 209 2.78 -2.87 12.67
CA ARG A 209 2.54 -1.98 11.52
C ARG A 209 2.00 -0.63 11.95
N ARG A 210 1.07 -0.59 12.90
CA ARG A 210 0.57 0.70 13.44
C ARG A 210 1.69 1.42 14.16
N SER A 211 2.51 0.69 14.91
CA SER A 211 3.64 1.26 15.64
C SER A 211 4.67 1.88 14.67
N LEU A 212 5.07 1.17 13.60
CA LEU A 212 5.94 1.71 12.54
C LEU A 212 5.34 2.95 11.88
N TYR A 213 4.04 2.90 11.57
CA TYR A 213 3.35 4.02 10.93
C TYR A 213 3.29 5.26 11.83
N LEU A 214 3.03 5.08 13.13
CA LEU A 214 2.98 6.17 14.11
C LEU A 214 4.37 6.77 14.39
N TYR A 215 5.37 5.94 14.69
CA TYR A 215 6.73 6.42 14.92
C TYR A 215 7.32 7.09 13.67
N GLY A 216 6.98 6.55 12.49
CA GLY A 216 7.24 7.17 11.21
C GLY A 216 6.67 8.58 11.12
N LEU A 217 5.36 8.74 11.31
CA LEU A 217 4.71 10.05 11.28
C LEU A 217 5.28 11.05 12.29
N CYS A 218 5.62 10.60 13.51
CA CYS A 218 6.26 11.46 14.50
C CYS A 218 7.61 11.99 14.03
N GLY A 219 8.48 11.14 13.46
CA GLY A 219 9.78 11.58 12.96
C GLY A 219 9.67 12.43 11.69
N LEU A 220 8.72 12.12 10.79
CA LEU A 220 8.43 12.97 9.63
C LEU A 220 7.95 14.36 10.08
N CYS A 221 7.06 14.43 11.08
CA CYS A 221 6.60 15.68 11.66
C CYS A 221 7.77 16.49 12.27
N ALA A 222 8.67 15.83 13.00
CA ALA A 222 9.86 16.49 13.56
C ALA A 222 10.78 17.04 12.45
N MET A 223 11.04 16.27 11.40
CA MET A 223 11.84 16.72 10.26
C MET A 223 11.18 17.90 9.52
N LEU A 224 9.86 17.90 9.35
CA LEU A 224 9.13 19.02 8.75
C LEU A 224 9.17 20.29 9.62
N LEU A 225 9.12 20.15 10.95
CA LEU A 225 9.32 21.28 11.86
C LEU A 225 10.73 21.86 11.70
N VAL A 226 11.75 21.02 11.63
CA VAL A 226 13.14 21.46 11.38
C VAL A 226 13.23 22.21 10.05
N LEU A 227 12.59 21.71 8.97
CA LEU A 227 12.53 22.41 7.69
C LEU A 227 11.85 23.78 7.80
N GLY A 228 10.78 23.88 8.60
CA GLY A 228 10.15 25.16 8.94
C GLY A 228 11.12 26.14 9.60
N PHE A 229 11.87 25.68 10.61
CA PHE A 229 12.87 26.50 11.32
C PHE A 229 14.04 26.92 10.43
N LEU A 230 14.42 26.10 9.44
CA LEU A 230 15.42 26.48 8.44
C LEU A 230 14.98 27.66 7.55
N GLY A 231 13.69 28.02 7.55
CA GLY A 231 13.21 29.27 6.96
C GLY A 231 13.64 30.54 7.69
N LEU A 232 14.04 30.43 8.97
CA LEU A 232 14.50 31.57 9.78
C LEU A 232 15.99 31.90 9.58
N VAL A 233 16.72 31.09 8.81
CA VAL A 233 18.14 31.30 8.57
C VAL A 233 18.33 32.62 7.79
N PRO A 234 19.21 33.53 8.25
CA PRO A 234 19.47 34.79 7.57
C PRO A 234 19.93 34.60 6.12
N GLU A 235 19.59 35.54 5.23
CA GLU A 235 19.96 35.44 3.81
C GLU A 235 21.47 35.34 3.55
N SER A 236 22.30 35.79 4.50
CA SER A 236 23.76 35.64 4.45
C SER A 236 24.24 34.18 4.41
N HIS A 237 23.46 33.23 4.95
CA HIS A 237 23.79 31.80 4.97
C HIS A 237 22.83 30.97 4.10
N ARG A 238 22.19 31.60 3.11
CA ARG A 238 21.14 30.98 2.29
C ARG A 238 21.60 29.74 1.54
N ARG A 239 22.86 29.69 1.10
CA ARG A 239 23.45 28.52 0.44
C ARG A 239 23.49 27.31 1.39
N GLU A 240 23.98 27.49 2.60
CA GLU A 240 24.08 26.43 3.61
C GLU A 240 22.70 25.97 4.07
N GLY A 241 21.78 26.93 4.29
CA GLY A 241 20.38 26.62 4.63
C GLY A 241 19.66 25.81 3.56
N SER A 242 19.90 26.10 2.28
CA SER A 242 19.26 25.39 1.17
C SER A 242 19.84 23.97 0.96
N ILE A 243 21.15 23.79 1.17
CA ILE A 243 21.78 22.45 1.19
C ILE A 243 21.21 21.62 2.36
N ALA A 244 21.14 22.21 3.56
CA ALA A 244 20.55 21.54 4.73
C ALA A 244 19.09 21.15 4.50
N THR A 245 18.30 22.04 3.88
CA THR A 245 16.90 21.79 3.48
C THR A 245 16.82 20.56 2.57
N GLY A 246 17.62 20.53 1.49
CA GLY A 246 17.64 19.41 0.56
C GLY A 246 18.06 18.09 1.23
N SER A 247 19.12 18.09 2.05
CA SER A 247 19.56 16.89 2.77
C SER A 247 18.52 16.34 3.75
N ILE A 248 17.83 17.21 4.49
CA ILE A 248 16.75 16.80 5.40
C ILE A 248 15.55 16.27 4.61
N MET A 249 15.22 16.83 3.45
CA MET A 249 14.17 16.29 2.58
C MET A 249 14.51 14.90 2.04
N LEU A 250 15.78 14.61 1.73
CA LEU A 250 16.22 13.26 1.36
C LEU A 250 16.05 12.28 2.53
N GLY A 251 16.48 12.69 3.73
CA GLY A 251 16.29 11.90 4.95
C GLY A 251 14.82 11.67 5.29
N TRP A 252 13.99 12.70 5.10
CA TRP A 252 12.53 12.63 5.24
C TRP A 252 11.95 11.57 4.31
N ALA A 253 12.38 11.52 3.06
CA ALA A 253 11.86 10.55 2.10
C ALA A 253 12.30 9.12 2.38
N LEU A 254 13.54 8.92 2.86
CA LEU A 254 13.98 7.62 3.36
C LEU A 254 13.07 7.15 4.50
N MET A 255 12.86 8.02 5.50
CA MET A 255 12.01 7.70 6.64
C MET A 255 10.56 7.45 6.23
N TYR A 256 10.05 8.21 5.26
CA TYR A 256 8.72 8.06 4.70
C TYR A 256 8.55 6.69 4.05
N GLN A 257 9.52 6.24 3.24
CA GLN A 257 9.46 4.93 2.59
C GLN A 257 9.65 3.77 3.55
N LEU A 258 10.54 3.91 4.54
CA LEU A 258 10.73 2.91 5.60
C LEU A 258 9.48 2.70 6.45
N THR A 259 8.59 3.69 6.51
CA THR A 259 7.42 3.69 7.37
C THR A 259 6.14 3.92 6.57
N VAL A 260 5.66 5.15 6.46
CA VAL A 260 4.35 5.53 5.94
C VAL A 260 4.07 4.99 4.55
N GLY A 261 4.99 5.20 3.60
CA GLY A 261 4.81 4.84 2.19
C GLY A 261 4.62 3.33 2.00
N THR A 262 5.49 2.51 2.60
CA THR A 262 5.44 1.05 2.44
C THR A 262 4.38 0.40 3.32
N VAL A 263 4.26 0.83 4.58
CA VAL A 263 3.35 0.24 5.55
C VAL A 263 1.89 0.54 5.21
N CYS A 264 1.59 1.68 4.56
CA CYS A 264 0.21 1.99 4.15
C CYS A 264 -0.40 0.92 3.24
N TYR A 265 0.37 0.38 2.27
CA TYR A 265 -0.13 -0.66 1.36
C TYR A 265 -0.49 -1.94 2.12
N SER A 266 0.34 -2.30 3.09
CA SER A 266 0.13 -3.44 3.99
C SER A 266 -1.09 -3.24 4.91
N LEU A 267 -1.20 -2.05 5.51
CA LEU A 267 -2.27 -1.70 6.44
C LEU A 267 -3.64 -1.66 5.75
N VAL A 268 -3.71 -1.10 4.54
CA VAL A 268 -4.94 -1.07 3.74
C VAL A 268 -5.38 -2.48 3.36
N GLY A 269 -4.42 -3.36 3.02
CA GLY A 269 -4.70 -4.76 2.71
C GLY A 269 -5.26 -5.54 3.91
N GLU A 270 -4.83 -5.24 5.13
CA GLU A 270 -5.26 -5.98 6.33
C GLU A 270 -6.51 -5.41 7.01
N LEU A 271 -6.75 -4.10 6.92
CA LEU A 271 -7.90 -3.45 7.55
C LEU A 271 -9.18 -3.51 6.71
N SER A 272 -9.08 -3.95 5.46
CA SER A 272 -10.23 -4.06 4.56
C SER A 272 -10.94 -5.40 4.71
N THR A 273 -12.27 -5.37 4.83
CA THR A 273 -13.13 -6.55 4.93
C THR A 273 -13.07 -7.35 3.63
N ARG A 274 -12.90 -8.68 3.65
CA ARG A 274 -12.87 -9.50 2.41
C ARG A 274 -14.08 -9.24 1.48
N ARG A 275 -15.27 -9.04 2.07
CA ARG A 275 -16.52 -8.71 1.37
C ARG A 275 -16.46 -7.40 0.56
N LEU A 276 -15.80 -6.38 1.09
CA LEU A 276 -15.80 -5.01 0.54
C LEU A 276 -14.40 -4.54 0.12
N GLN A 277 -13.39 -5.42 0.18
CA GLN A 277 -11.98 -5.07 0.03
C GLN A 277 -11.71 -4.30 -1.26
N ILE A 278 -12.15 -4.82 -2.40
CA ILE A 278 -11.95 -4.16 -3.71
C ILE A 278 -12.58 -2.76 -3.73
N LYS A 279 -13.80 -2.61 -3.19
CA LYS A 279 -14.54 -1.33 -3.18
C LYS A 279 -13.90 -0.32 -2.24
N THR A 280 -13.54 -0.74 -1.03
CA THR A 280 -12.90 0.10 -0.02
C THR A 280 -11.51 0.54 -0.46
N VAL A 281 -10.72 -0.34 -1.08
CA VAL A 281 -9.42 0.01 -1.66
C VAL A 281 -9.57 1.00 -2.82
N ALA A 282 -10.57 0.80 -3.68
CA ALA A 282 -10.86 1.73 -4.78
C ALA A 282 -11.27 3.13 -4.26
N LEU A 283 -12.16 3.21 -3.27
CA LEU A 283 -12.54 4.46 -2.62
C LEU A 283 -11.33 5.16 -1.98
N GLY A 284 -10.49 4.40 -1.27
CA GLY A 284 -9.25 4.91 -0.70
C GLY A 284 -8.29 5.47 -1.74
N ARG A 285 -8.17 4.81 -2.90
CA ARG A 285 -7.37 5.30 -4.02
C ARG A 285 -7.94 6.56 -4.69
N VAL A 286 -9.25 6.66 -4.83
CA VAL A 286 -9.87 7.90 -5.32
C VAL A 286 -9.60 9.04 -4.35
N PHE A 287 -9.73 8.80 -3.04
CA PHE A 287 -9.40 9.79 -2.03
C PHE A 287 -7.92 10.21 -2.07
N TYR A 288 -6.98 9.26 -2.23
CA TYR A 288 -5.56 9.55 -2.46
C TYR A 288 -5.36 10.52 -3.62
N ILE A 289 -6.01 10.27 -4.77
CA ILE A 289 -5.88 11.10 -5.97
C ILE A 289 -6.44 12.50 -5.73
N ILE A 290 -7.60 12.63 -5.08
CA ILE A 290 -8.20 13.93 -4.76
C ILE A 290 -7.27 14.74 -3.86
N VAL A 291 -6.78 14.14 -2.77
CA VAL A 291 -5.83 14.80 -1.85
C VAL A 291 -4.55 15.17 -2.58
N ASN A 292 -4.01 14.27 -3.43
CA ASN A 292 -2.82 14.55 -4.22
C ASN A 292 -3.01 15.75 -5.17
N ILE A 293 -4.17 15.88 -5.82
CA ILE A 293 -4.48 17.03 -6.69
C ILE A 293 -4.46 18.32 -5.88
N ILE A 294 -5.13 18.34 -4.72
CA ILE A 294 -5.16 19.51 -3.82
C ILE A 294 -3.73 19.88 -3.40
N CYS A 295 -2.95 18.91 -2.92
CA CYS A 295 -1.57 19.14 -2.50
C CYS A 295 -0.67 19.59 -3.66
N SER A 296 -0.89 19.07 -4.87
CA SER A 296 -0.13 19.44 -6.08
C SER A 296 -0.45 20.85 -6.57
N ILE A 297 -1.59 21.42 -6.17
CA ILE A 297 -1.91 22.83 -6.42
C ILE A 297 -1.28 23.69 -5.32
N ILE A 298 -1.56 23.38 -4.05
CA ILE A 298 -1.15 24.22 -2.92
C ILE A 298 0.38 24.32 -2.80
N THR A 299 1.11 23.22 -2.97
CA THR A 299 2.57 23.18 -2.76
C THR A 299 3.33 24.15 -3.68
N PRO A 300 3.12 24.17 -5.01
CA PRO A 300 3.79 25.15 -5.86
C PRO A 300 3.39 26.59 -5.57
N TYR A 301 2.14 26.90 -5.17
CA TYR A 301 1.78 28.25 -4.73
C TYR A 301 2.56 28.70 -3.50
N MET A 302 2.77 27.79 -2.53
CA MET A 302 3.59 28.06 -1.34
C MET A 302 5.06 28.30 -1.68
N LEU A 303 5.59 27.57 -2.67
CA LEU A 303 7.01 27.63 -3.02
C LEU A 303 7.36 28.75 -4.00
N ASN A 304 6.40 29.18 -4.82
CA ASN A 304 6.65 30.15 -5.89
C ASN A 304 6.90 31.56 -5.31
N PRO A 305 8.06 32.18 -5.62
CA PRO A 305 8.37 33.55 -5.20
C PRO A 305 7.39 34.62 -5.71
N GLY A 306 6.71 34.37 -6.83
CA GLY A 306 5.72 35.30 -7.39
C GLY A 306 4.31 35.15 -6.82
N ALA A 307 4.10 34.23 -5.87
CA ALA A 307 2.80 34.00 -5.25
C ALA A 307 2.89 34.15 -3.72
N TRP A 308 2.93 33.04 -2.97
CA TRP A 308 2.94 33.11 -1.51
C TRP A 308 4.35 33.21 -0.92
N ASP A 309 5.40 32.81 -1.66
CA ASP A 309 6.82 32.86 -1.26
C ASP A 309 7.11 32.33 0.16
N TRP A 310 6.42 31.27 0.59
CA TRP A 310 6.65 30.66 1.90
C TRP A 310 7.96 29.89 1.96
N ARG A 311 8.49 29.40 0.83
CA ARG A 311 9.75 28.65 0.76
C ARG A 311 9.80 27.56 1.84
N ASN A 312 10.78 27.64 2.76
CA ASN A 312 10.96 26.71 3.86
C ASN A 312 9.87 26.82 4.94
N PHE A 313 9.18 27.97 5.09
CA PHE A 313 8.05 28.10 6.02
C PHE A 313 6.86 27.20 5.67
N ALA A 314 6.78 26.73 4.42
CA ALA A 314 5.83 25.68 4.04
C ALA A 314 6.00 24.41 4.91
N GLY A 315 7.22 24.16 5.42
CA GLY A 315 7.49 23.08 6.37
C GLY A 315 6.61 23.13 7.62
N PHE A 316 6.28 24.32 8.15
CA PHE A 316 5.37 24.44 9.31
C PHE A 316 3.93 24.06 8.97
N PHE A 317 3.46 24.42 7.77
CA PHE A 317 2.12 24.04 7.31
C PHE A 317 2.00 22.51 7.18
N TRP A 318 2.98 21.88 6.53
CA TRP A 318 3.03 20.43 6.38
C TRP A 318 3.26 19.71 7.71
N ALA A 319 4.06 20.28 8.62
CA ALA A 319 4.22 19.76 9.97
C ALA A 319 2.91 19.79 10.76
N GLY A 320 2.14 20.88 10.66
CA GLY A 320 0.82 20.98 11.30
C GLY A 320 -0.16 19.93 10.79
N LEU A 321 -0.24 19.72 9.47
CA LEU A 321 -1.04 18.66 8.88
C LEU A 321 -0.54 17.26 9.28
N CYS A 322 0.76 17.04 9.27
CA CYS A 322 1.37 15.78 9.69
C CYS A 322 1.09 15.48 11.17
N PHE A 323 1.11 16.49 12.04
CA PHE A 323 0.73 16.35 13.45
C PHE A 323 -0.74 15.94 13.61
N LEU A 324 -1.66 16.52 12.84
CA LEU A 324 -3.06 16.06 12.83
C LEU A 324 -3.17 14.60 12.37
N CYS A 325 -2.35 14.18 11.40
CA CYS A 325 -2.25 12.79 10.97
C CYS A 325 -1.69 11.87 12.06
N VAL A 326 -0.71 12.31 12.86
CA VAL A 326 -0.21 11.59 14.04
C VAL A 326 -1.33 11.38 15.05
N VAL A 327 -2.06 12.44 15.39
CA VAL A 327 -3.20 12.38 16.32
C VAL A 327 -4.25 11.41 15.78
N TYR A 328 -4.65 11.53 14.52
CA TYR A 328 -5.63 10.62 13.92
C TYR A 328 -5.16 9.16 13.99
N THR A 329 -3.93 8.88 13.55
CA THR A 329 -3.33 7.53 13.60
C THR A 329 -3.33 6.96 15.01
N TYR A 330 -2.98 7.78 16.00
CA TYR A 330 -2.93 7.35 17.39
C TYR A 330 -4.30 6.93 17.95
N PHE A 331 -5.37 7.64 17.60
CA PHE A 331 -6.72 7.40 18.11
C PHE A 331 -7.53 6.39 17.29
N ARG A 332 -7.41 6.40 15.95
CA ARG A 332 -8.33 5.69 15.05
C ARG A 332 -7.75 4.45 14.37
N VAL A 333 -6.44 4.39 14.13
CA VAL A 333 -5.80 3.26 13.41
C VAL A 333 -5.52 2.11 14.39
N PRO A 334 -6.07 0.91 14.20
CA PRO A 334 -5.79 -0.26 15.04
C PRO A 334 -4.50 -0.99 14.60
N GLU A 335 -3.95 -1.82 15.50
CA GLU A 335 -2.78 -2.68 15.22
C GLU A 335 -3.26 -4.04 14.67
N PRO A 336 -2.97 -4.40 13.41
CA PRO A 336 -3.40 -5.66 12.81
C PRO A 336 -2.44 -6.84 13.07
N THR A 337 -1.23 -6.58 13.56
CA THR A 337 -0.17 -7.61 13.69
C THR A 337 -0.60 -8.80 14.55
N GLY A 338 -0.38 -10.01 14.03
CA GLY A 338 -0.62 -11.27 14.75
C GLY A 338 -2.10 -11.68 14.83
N ARG A 339 -2.98 -11.07 14.03
CA ARG A 339 -4.41 -11.41 13.97
C ARG A 339 -4.81 -11.93 12.60
N SER A 340 -5.68 -12.91 12.59
CA SER A 340 -6.36 -13.39 11.39
C SER A 340 -7.42 -12.38 10.92
N PHE A 341 -7.75 -12.42 9.63
CA PHE A 341 -8.83 -11.59 9.06
C PHE A 341 -10.16 -11.77 9.81
N ALA A 342 -10.47 -12.99 10.26
CA ALA A 342 -11.68 -13.29 11.01
C ALA A 342 -11.69 -12.65 12.41
N GLU A 343 -10.55 -12.65 13.11
CA GLU A 343 -10.43 -11.93 14.40
C GLU A 343 -10.58 -10.42 14.21
N LEU A 344 -10.02 -9.87 13.12
CA LEU A 344 -10.18 -8.46 12.79
C LEU A 344 -11.63 -8.12 12.50
N ASP A 345 -12.35 -8.94 11.72
CA ASP A 345 -13.79 -8.80 11.47
C ASP A 345 -14.58 -8.71 12.77
N LEU A 346 -14.38 -9.66 13.68
CA LEU A 346 -15.07 -9.69 14.96
C LEU A 346 -14.73 -8.49 15.86
N LEU A 347 -13.48 -8.00 15.84
CA LEU A 347 -13.06 -6.81 16.62
C LEU A 347 -13.74 -5.53 16.13
N PHE A 348 -13.92 -5.41 14.81
CA PHE A 348 -14.60 -4.26 14.21
C PHE A 348 -16.11 -4.33 14.42
N GLU A 349 -16.72 -5.52 14.33
CA GLU A 349 -18.14 -5.74 14.65
C GLU A 349 -18.46 -5.41 16.12
N LYS A 350 -17.58 -5.82 17.05
CA LYS A 350 -17.69 -5.48 18.49
C LYS A 350 -17.43 -4.02 18.83
N GLY A 351 -17.11 -3.18 17.84
CA GLY A 351 -16.88 -1.75 18.05
C GLY A 351 -15.69 -1.43 18.96
N VAL A 352 -14.72 -2.34 19.09
CA VAL A 352 -13.60 -2.18 20.03
C VAL A 352 -12.81 -0.91 19.71
N SER A 353 -12.36 -0.18 20.73
CA SER A 353 -11.50 1.00 20.51
C SER A 353 -10.20 0.56 19.83
N ALA A 354 -9.73 1.32 18.83
CA ALA A 354 -8.54 0.99 18.03
C ALA A 354 -7.29 0.71 18.89
N ARG A 355 -7.24 1.29 20.10
CA ARG A 355 -6.16 1.11 21.08
C ARG A 355 -6.14 -0.25 21.76
N LYS A 356 -7.30 -0.90 21.88
CA LYS A 356 -7.46 -2.20 22.56
C LYS A 356 -7.36 -3.38 21.59
N PHE A 357 -7.18 -3.14 20.28
CA PHE A 357 -7.09 -4.23 19.30
C PHE A 357 -5.94 -5.22 19.60
N ALA A 358 -4.80 -4.71 20.07
CA ALA A 358 -3.67 -5.56 20.44
C ALA A 358 -3.94 -6.40 21.70
N THR A 359 -4.65 -5.85 22.68
CA THR A 359 -4.86 -6.45 24.02
C THR A 359 -6.15 -7.24 24.17
N THR A 360 -7.15 -7.01 23.32
CA THR A 360 -8.42 -7.75 23.37
C THR A 360 -8.21 -9.18 22.89
N LYS A 361 -8.35 -10.17 23.77
CA LYS A 361 -8.40 -11.57 23.38
C LYS A 361 -9.71 -11.82 22.64
N VAL A 362 -9.59 -12.32 21.41
CA VAL A 362 -10.71 -12.70 20.58
C VAL A 362 -10.56 -14.17 20.25
N ASN A 363 -11.65 -14.91 20.43
CA ASN A 363 -11.67 -16.34 20.21
C ASN A 363 -12.75 -16.60 19.16
N VAL A 364 -12.34 -16.70 17.90
CA VAL A 364 -13.23 -16.82 16.72
C VAL A 364 -14.11 -18.07 16.81
N PHE A 365 -13.68 -19.07 17.58
CA PHE A 365 -14.38 -20.34 17.78
C PHE A 365 -15.20 -20.41 19.07
N ALA A 366 -15.15 -19.40 19.94
CA ALA A 366 -15.87 -19.41 21.22
C ALA A 366 -17.22 -18.68 21.17
N GLU A 367 -17.44 -17.80 20.18
CA GLU A 367 -18.73 -17.13 19.99
C GLU A 367 -19.62 -17.90 19.01
N ASP A 368 -20.34 -18.85 19.59
CA ASP A 368 -21.71 -19.27 19.26
C ASP A 368 -22.18 -19.00 17.81
N VAL A 369 -21.57 -19.67 16.84
CA VAL A 369 -22.37 -20.19 15.72
C VAL A 369 -23.22 -21.28 16.35
N GLY A 370 -24.41 -20.89 16.82
CA GLY A 370 -25.32 -21.70 17.61
C GLY A 370 -25.28 -23.16 17.21
N GLY A 371 -25.18 -24.05 18.21
CA GLY A 371 -25.00 -25.49 18.08
C GLY A 371 -25.95 -26.21 17.10
N ASP A 372 -26.94 -25.52 16.56
CA ASP A 372 -27.81 -25.93 15.46
C ASP A 372 -27.06 -26.14 14.12
N PHE A 373 -26.01 -25.38 13.78
CA PHE A 373 -25.29 -25.59 12.50
C PHE A 373 -24.38 -26.84 12.55
N MET A 374 -23.64 -27.02 13.64
CA MET A 374 -22.81 -28.21 13.86
C MET A 374 -23.66 -29.46 14.10
N ASN A 375 -24.81 -29.35 14.78
CA ASN A 375 -25.78 -30.46 14.85
C ASN A 375 -26.39 -30.79 13.49
N LYS A 376 -26.74 -29.80 12.67
CA LYS A 376 -27.22 -30.04 11.28
C LYS A 376 -26.14 -30.68 10.42
N TYR A 377 -24.87 -30.33 10.61
CA TYR A 377 -23.74 -30.96 9.92
C TYR A 377 -23.57 -32.42 10.38
N HIS A 378 -23.56 -32.69 11.68
CA HIS A 378 -23.46 -34.06 12.21
C HIS A 378 -24.70 -34.92 11.90
N GLN A 379 -25.89 -34.33 11.83
CA GLN A 379 -27.10 -35.03 11.40
C GLN A 379 -27.06 -35.35 9.90
N ARG A 380 -26.56 -34.43 9.05
CA ARG A 380 -26.36 -34.70 7.62
C ARG A 380 -25.26 -35.73 7.35
N ALA A 381 -24.17 -35.69 8.11
CA ALA A 381 -23.08 -36.66 8.01
C ALA A 381 -23.50 -38.07 8.47
N LYS A 382 -24.42 -38.17 9.44
CA LYS A 382 -25.01 -39.46 9.87
C LYS A 382 -26.16 -39.95 8.97
N ALA A 383 -26.73 -39.08 8.14
CA ALA A 383 -27.87 -39.40 7.28
C ALA A 383 -27.49 -39.80 5.84
N GLN A 384 -26.19 -39.87 5.49
CA GLN A 384 -25.74 -40.52 4.27
C GLN A 384 -25.57 -42.03 4.53
N PRO A 385 -26.41 -42.90 3.94
CA PRO A 385 -26.17 -44.33 3.99
C PRO A 385 -24.92 -44.64 3.16
N THR A 386 -24.03 -45.41 3.78
CA THR A 386 -23.00 -46.21 3.11
C THR A 386 -23.65 -47.18 2.11
N GLU A 387 -23.89 -46.72 0.89
CA GLU A 387 -24.17 -47.58 -0.27
C GLU A 387 -23.37 -47.04 -1.44
N PHE A 388 -22.09 -47.42 -1.55
CA PHE A 388 -21.37 -47.47 -2.84
C PHE A 388 -20.06 -48.26 -2.70
N TYR A 389 -20.11 -49.46 -2.12
CA TYR A 389 -19.08 -50.49 -2.28
C TYR A 389 -19.69 -51.89 -2.10
N ALA A 390 -20.47 -52.34 -3.09
CA ALA A 390 -20.69 -53.77 -3.40
C ALA A 390 -21.59 -53.92 -4.64
N SER A 391 -20.97 -54.00 -5.82
CA SER A 391 -21.37 -54.90 -6.92
C SER A 391 -20.38 -54.76 -8.07
#